data_AF-A0AA36CMV4-F1
#
_entry.id   AF-A0AA36CMV4-F1
#
_cell.length_a   1.000
_cell.length_b   1.000
_cell.length_c   1.000
_cell.angle_alpha   90.00
_cell.angle_beta   90.00
_cell.angle_gamma   90.00
#
_symmetry.space_group_name_H-M   'P 1'
#
loop_
_entity.id
_entity.type
_entity.pdbx_description
1 polymer ?
#
loop_
_entity_poly.entity_id
_entity_poly.type
_entity_poly.pdbx_seq_one_letter_code
_entity_poly.pdbx_strand_id
1 'polypeptide(L)'
;MGSSSSTDKEKTGAEWTGCLHFHQGNGTWKKLESEEIIDYFRDKLEADEEKIIFAEIRKYDLGLVTAWFGHWHEYTLVETTNWFWTFEKNSKGIYVQRAKRNSDVRCWFAGVKRKKDRSEGRSSAVEFGENALDAAHWIINRGELDKTYHWTESNCHFFASLLYEAITGTAYPGGKQRRLHNTL
;
A
#
# COMPACT_ATOMS: atom_id res chain seq x y z
N MET A 1 39.57 -9.08 26.90
CA MET A 1 39.18 -7.96 26.01
C MET A 1 37.95 -8.41 25.24
N GLY A 2 36.77 -8.15 25.80
CA GLY A 2 35.49 -8.53 25.18
C GLY A 2 35.10 -7.46 24.18
N SER A 3 35.03 -7.82 22.90
CA SER A 3 34.44 -6.96 21.88
C SER A 3 32.93 -6.99 22.04
N SER A 4 32.37 -5.90 22.54
CA SER A 4 30.93 -5.70 22.58
C SER A 4 30.43 -5.45 21.16
N SER A 5 29.85 -6.47 20.53
CA SER A 5 29.07 -6.30 19.31
C SER A 5 27.78 -5.56 19.66
N SER A 6 27.77 -4.25 19.43
CA SER A 6 26.56 -3.42 19.47
C SER A 6 25.68 -3.77 18.27
N THR A 7 24.80 -4.76 18.42
CA THR A 7 23.73 -5.03 17.46
C THR A 7 22.79 -3.82 17.37
N ASP A 8 22.78 -3.19 16.20
CA ASP A 8 21.88 -2.10 15.79
C ASP A 8 20.41 -2.43 16.10
N LYS A 9 19.82 -1.70 17.05
CA LYS A 9 18.45 -1.92 17.55
C LYS A 9 17.44 -0.83 17.16
N GLU A 10 17.79 0.14 16.30
CA GLU A 10 17.01 1.40 16.18
C GLU A 10 16.36 1.69 14.82
N LYS A 11 16.29 0.76 13.87
CA LYS A 11 15.87 1.09 12.48
C LYS A 11 14.73 0.25 11.88
N THR A 12 14.13 -0.63 12.67
CA THR A 12 13.16 -1.64 12.21
C THR A 12 11.76 -1.41 12.82
N GLY A 13 10.70 -1.67 12.05
CA GLY A 13 9.31 -1.60 12.50
C GLY A 13 8.98 -2.63 13.59
N ALA A 14 9.31 -2.30 14.84
CA ALA A 14 9.13 -3.18 16.00
C ALA A 14 7.67 -3.61 16.26
N GLU A 15 6.70 -2.90 15.65
CA GLU A 15 5.26 -3.17 15.76
C GLU A 15 4.68 -3.89 14.53
N TRP A 16 5.52 -4.36 13.61
CA TRP A 16 5.08 -4.99 12.38
C TRP A 16 4.31 -6.29 12.67
N THR A 17 3.05 -6.36 12.23
CA THR A 17 2.19 -7.51 12.52
C THR A 17 2.32 -8.63 11.51
N GLY A 18 2.87 -8.37 10.31
CA GLY A 18 2.92 -9.36 9.22
C GLY A 18 1.57 -9.61 8.56
N CYS A 19 0.60 -8.69 8.69
CA CYS A 19 -0.78 -8.92 8.27
C CYS A 19 -1.32 -7.73 7.47
N LEU A 20 -2.42 -7.97 6.76
CA LEU A 20 -3.16 -6.93 6.07
C LEU A 20 -4.32 -6.45 6.95
N HIS A 21 -4.45 -5.15 7.10
CA HIS A 21 -5.57 -4.51 7.80
C HIS A 21 -6.52 -3.95 6.74
N PHE A 22 -7.75 -4.42 6.69
CA PHE A 22 -8.76 -4.00 5.73
C PHE A 22 -9.85 -3.14 6.38
N HIS A 23 -10.32 -2.10 5.69
CA HIS A 23 -11.43 -1.26 6.15
C HIS A 23 -12.35 -0.82 5.01
N GLN A 24 -13.66 -0.81 5.25
CA GLN A 24 -14.65 -0.35 4.28
C GLN A 24 -15.64 0.62 4.92
N GLY A 25 -15.73 1.83 4.37
CA GLY A 25 -16.73 2.84 4.76
C GLY A 25 -16.63 3.25 6.24
N ASN A 26 -17.68 3.00 7.02
CA ASN A 26 -17.74 3.30 8.47
C ASN A 26 -17.48 2.06 9.35
N GLY A 27 -16.88 1.01 8.77
CA GLY A 27 -16.60 -0.24 9.47
C GLY A 27 -15.47 -0.11 10.50
N THR A 28 -15.14 -1.23 11.15
CA THR A 28 -13.90 -1.37 11.90
C THR A 28 -12.81 -1.95 11.02
N TRP A 29 -11.55 -1.71 11.38
CA TRP A 29 -10.44 -2.39 10.71
C TRP A 29 -10.50 -3.89 11.02
N LYS A 30 -10.49 -4.69 9.96
CA LYS A 30 -10.39 -6.15 10.03
C LYS A 30 -8.96 -6.57 9.72
N LYS A 31 -8.35 -7.32 10.64
CA LYS A 31 -7.07 -8.00 10.40
C LYS A 31 -7.32 -9.23 9.53
N LEU A 32 -6.50 -9.42 8.49
CA LEU A 32 -6.53 -10.57 7.59
C LEU A 32 -5.12 -11.20 7.58
N GLU A 33 -5.06 -12.49 7.83
CA GLU A 33 -3.83 -13.28 7.70
C GLU A 33 -3.57 -13.65 6.24
N SER A 34 -2.33 -14.03 5.92
CA SER A 34 -1.88 -14.28 4.54
C SER A 34 -2.80 -15.25 3.78
N GLU A 35 -3.19 -16.34 4.44
CA GLU A 35 -4.04 -17.39 3.90
C GLU A 35 -5.49 -16.94 3.65
N GLU A 36 -5.95 -15.85 4.28
CA GLU A 36 -7.33 -15.37 4.18
C GLU A 36 -7.51 -14.28 3.12
N ILE A 37 -6.43 -13.60 2.73
CA ILE A 37 -6.51 -12.36 1.94
C ILE A 37 -7.15 -12.60 0.57
N ILE A 38 -6.73 -13.63 -0.16
CA ILE A 38 -7.23 -13.89 -1.52
C ILE A 38 -8.72 -14.24 -1.48
N ASP A 39 -9.12 -15.16 -0.61
CA ASP A 39 -10.53 -15.55 -0.49
C ASP A 39 -11.39 -14.40 0.02
N TYR A 40 -10.86 -13.55 0.90
CA TYR A 40 -11.58 -12.36 1.33
C TYR A 40 -11.79 -11.36 0.19
N PHE A 41 -10.75 -11.06 -0.60
CA PHE A 41 -10.86 -10.13 -1.73
C PHE A 41 -11.80 -10.65 -2.83
N ARG A 42 -11.73 -11.93 -3.14
CA ARG A 42 -12.60 -12.57 -4.13
C ARG A 42 -14.03 -12.72 -3.61
N ASP A 43 -14.23 -13.46 -2.53
CA ASP A 43 -15.57 -13.93 -2.14
C ASP A 43 -16.36 -12.90 -1.32
N LYS A 44 -15.69 -12.01 -0.60
CA LYS A 44 -16.36 -10.98 0.23
C LYS A 44 -16.38 -9.61 -0.42
N LEU A 45 -15.35 -9.30 -1.20
CA LEU A 45 -15.23 -7.98 -1.83
C LEU A 45 -15.63 -8.00 -3.31
N GLU A 46 -15.71 -9.18 -3.94
CA GLU A 46 -15.95 -9.36 -5.39
C GLU A 46 -14.96 -8.52 -6.21
N ALA A 47 -13.70 -8.49 -5.76
CA ALA A 47 -12.69 -7.57 -6.24
C ALA A 47 -12.18 -7.89 -7.66
N ASP A 48 -12.47 -9.07 -8.19
CA ASP A 48 -12.17 -9.52 -9.56
C ASP A 48 -13.16 -9.01 -10.61
N GLU A 49 -14.39 -8.72 -10.18
CA GLU A 49 -15.47 -8.16 -11.00
C GLU A 49 -15.30 -6.66 -11.27
N GLU A 50 -14.45 -5.98 -10.51
CA GLU A 50 -14.19 -4.53 -10.64
C GLU A 50 -12.83 -4.23 -11.28
N LYS A 51 -12.85 -3.62 -12.46
CA LYS A 51 -11.62 -3.27 -13.18
C LYS A 51 -11.04 -1.96 -12.68
N ILE A 52 -9.73 -1.94 -12.47
CA ILE A 52 -8.97 -0.71 -12.22
C ILE A 52 -8.98 0.13 -13.49
N ILE A 53 -9.39 1.39 -13.36
CA ILE A 53 -9.44 2.37 -14.45
C ILE A 53 -8.39 3.47 -14.28
N PHE A 54 -7.96 3.73 -13.04
CA PHE A 54 -6.97 4.76 -12.74
C PHE A 54 -6.17 4.41 -11.48
N ALA A 55 -4.89 4.76 -11.48
CA ALA A 55 -4.01 4.66 -10.34
C ALA A 55 -3.19 5.94 -10.17
N GLU A 56 -2.94 6.34 -8.93
CA GLU A 56 -2.13 7.51 -8.57
C GLU A 56 -1.34 7.24 -7.29
N ILE A 57 -0.09 7.70 -7.25
CA ILE A 57 0.66 7.78 -6.00
C ILE A 57 0.39 9.14 -5.37
N ARG A 58 -0.01 9.09 -4.10
CA ARG A 58 -0.33 10.27 -3.30
C ARG A 58 0.55 10.31 -2.06
N LYS A 59 0.70 11.51 -1.50
CA LYS A 59 1.45 11.74 -0.27
C LYS A 59 0.76 12.69 0.69
N TYR A 60 0.93 12.45 1.98
CA TYR A 60 0.45 13.32 3.05
C TYR A 60 1.47 13.45 4.16
N ASP A 61 1.40 14.55 4.92
CA ASP A 61 2.35 14.85 5.99
C ASP A 61 2.02 14.03 7.26
N LEU A 62 3.02 13.39 7.86
CA LEU A 62 2.87 12.56 9.07
C LEU A 62 2.74 13.39 10.37
N GLY A 63 2.95 14.70 10.31
CA GLY A 63 2.53 15.65 11.34
C GLY A 63 3.09 15.41 12.75
N LEU A 64 4.41 15.45 12.96
CA LEU A 64 5.09 15.89 14.19
C LEU A 64 6.62 16.06 13.96
N VAL A 65 7.11 17.29 14.19
CA VAL A 65 8.49 17.76 14.50
C VAL A 65 9.59 17.74 13.39
N THR A 66 9.96 18.97 12.96
CA THR A 66 11.25 19.47 12.41
C THR A 66 11.92 18.86 11.16
N ALA A 67 11.71 19.55 10.02
CA ALA A 67 12.73 20.09 9.11
C ALA A 67 13.83 19.20 8.45
N TRP A 68 13.68 17.88 8.36
CA TRP A 68 14.60 17.05 7.56
C TRP A 68 13.85 16.22 6.50
N PHE A 69 14.51 15.95 5.37
CA PHE A 69 13.96 15.22 4.22
C PHE A 69 13.24 13.92 4.65
N GLY A 70 12.01 13.66 4.17
CA GLY A 70 11.34 12.35 4.31
C GLY A 70 10.15 12.23 5.27
N HIS A 71 9.55 13.34 5.76
CA HIS A 71 8.38 13.28 6.68
C HIS A 71 7.00 13.24 5.99
N TRP A 72 6.88 12.53 4.86
CA TRP A 72 5.58 12.28 4.25
C TRP A 72 5.35 10.78 4.07
N HIS A 73 4.09 10.37 4.18
CA HIS A 73 3.65 9.02 3.89
C HIS A 73 3.19 8.95 2.44
N GLU A 74 3.65 7.94 1.70
CA GLU A 74 3.16 7.64 0.35
C GLU A 74 2.22 6.45 0.35
N TYR A 75 1.19 6.54 -0.49
CA TYR A 75 0.22 5.47 -0.70
C TYR A 75 -0.24 5.43 -2.15
N THR A 76 -0.74 4.26 -2.57
CA THR A 76 -1.34 4.10 -3.90
C THR A 76 -2.85 4.27 -3.78
N LEU A 77 -3.39 5.29 -4.44
CA LEU A 77 -4.82 5.45 -4.69
C LEU A 77 -5.17 4.72 -5.99
N VAL A 78 -6.22 3.91 -5.95
CA VAL A 78 -6.73 3.15 -7.09
C VAL A 78 -8.21 3.45 -7.23
N GLU A 79 -8.64 3.76 -8.44
CA GLU A 79 -10.04 3.87 -8.81
C GLU A 79 -10.40 2.67 -9.69
N THR A 80 -11.43 1.94 -9.28
CA THR A 80 -12.05 0.87 -10.04
C THR A 80 -13.39 1.32 -10.60
N THR A 81 -14.00 0.50 -11.44
CA THR A 81 -15.35 0.75 -11.98
C THR A 81 -16.40 1.02 -10.90
N ASN A 82 -16.19 0.54 -9.67
CA ASN A 82 -17.19 0.56 -8.60
C ASN A 82 -16.71 1.23 -7.31
N TRP A 83 -15.41 1.34 -7.07
CA TRP A 83 -14.85 1.74 -5.77
C TRP A 83 -13.56 2.55 -5.91
N PHE A 84 -13.27 3.31 -4.86
CA PHE A 84 -11.94 3.89 -4.65
C PHE A 84 -11.25 3.10 -3.55
N TRP A 85 -9.97 2.78 -3.76
CA TRP A 85 -9.14 2.02 -2.84
C TRP A 85 -7.87 2.78 -2.52
N THR A 86 -7.36 2.62 -1.30
CA THR A 86 -5.99 3.02 -0.96
C THR A 86 -5.22 1.85 -0.38
N PHE A 87 -3.98 1.70 -0.82
CA PHE A 87 -3.03 0.70 -0.33
C PHE A 87 -1.83 1.42 0.27
N GLU A 88 -1.57 1.20 1.56
CA GLU A 88 -0.52 1.91 2.30
C GLU A 88 0.26 0.93 3.18
N LYS A 89 1.58 1.15 3.33
CA LYS A 89 2.44 0.34 4.20
C LYS A 89 3.07 1.22 5.25
N ASN A 90 2.88 0.90 6.52
CA ASN A 90 3.47 1.66 7.64
C ASN A 90 4.23 0.75 8.61
N SER A 91 4.65 1.26 9.76
CA SER A 91 5.43 0.49 10.74
C SER A 91 4.71 -0.74 11.32
N LYS A 92 3.38 -0.82 11.19
CA LYS A 92 2.52 -1.86 11.77
C LYS A 92 2.09 -2.92 10.77
N GLY A 93 1.98 -2.58 9.49
CA GLY A 93 1.49 -3.53 8.49
C GLY A 93 1.14 -2.87 7.17
N ILE A 94 0.43 -3.63 6.34
CA ILE A 94 -0.20 -3.13 5.12
C ILE A 94 -1.65 -2.82 5.43
N TYR A 95 -2.10 -1.62 5.08
CA TYR A 95 -3.44 -1.13 5.29
C TYR A 95 -4.11 -0.92 3.94
N VAL A 96 -5.28 -1.51 3.77
CA VAL A 96 -6.12 -1.38 2.59
C VAL A 96 -7.48 -0.87 3.01
N GLN A 97 -7.98 0.14 2.32
CA GLN A 97 -9.35 0.59 2.56
C GLN A 97 -10.06 0.91 1.26
N ARG A 98 -11.38 0.72 1.24
CA ARG A 98 -12.21 1.07 0.09
C ARG A 98 -13.46 1.86 0.47
N ALA A 99 -13.92 2.74 -0.42
CA ALA A 99 -15.18 3.45 -0.29
C ALA A 99 -15.76 3.83 -1.67
N LYS A 100 -17.06 4.13 -1.69
CA LYS A 100 -17.75 4.59 -2.91
C LYS A 100 -17.37 6.02 -3.31
N ARG A 101 -16.79 6.80 -2.40
CA ARG A 101 -16.35 8.18 -2.67
C ARG A 101 -14.84 8.29 -2.49
N ASN A 102 -14.18 8.89 -3.47
CA ASN A 102 -12.75 9.17 -3.44
C ASN A 102 -12.35 9.91 -2.16
N SER A 103 -13.12 10.93 -1.75
CA SER A 103 -12.85 11.69 -0.53
C SER A 103 -12.73 10.84 0.73
N ASP A 104 -13.48 9.74 0.81
CA ASP A 104 -13.58 8.96 2.03
C ASP A 104 -12.32 8.10 2.21
N VAL A 105 -11.76 7.60 1.10
CA VAL A 105 -10.47 6.88 1.15
C VAL A 105 -9.26 7.78 1.02
N ARG A 106 -9.35 8.94 0.35
CA ARG A 106 -8.22 9.86 0.10
C ARG A 106 -8.00 10.84 1.24
N CYS A 107 -9.05 11.38 1.83
CA CYS A 107 -8.90 12.40 2.86
C CYS A 107 -8.72 11.81 4.27
N TRP A 108 -9.07 10.54 4.48
CA TRP A 108 -9.10 9.91 5.81
C TRP A 108 -8.38 8.57 5.85
N PHE A 109 -7.60 8.37 6.90
CA PHE A 109 -6.94 7.11 7.24
C PHE A 109 -7.19 6.80 8.71
N ALA A 110 -7.78 5.65 9.01
CA ALA A 110 -8.07 5.20 10.38
C ALA A 110 -8.80 6.26 11.24
N GLY A 111 -9.79 6.94 10.66
CA GLY A 111 -10.57 7.99 11.33
C GLY A 111 -9.83 9.34 11.48
N VAL A 112 -8.59 9.44 11.02
CA VAL A 112 -7.78 10.67 11.07
C VAL A 112 -7.67 11.28 9.68
N LYS A 113 -7.88 12.59 9.58
CA LYS A 113 -7.73 13.32 8.33
C LYS A 113 -6.26 13.36 7.89
N ARG A 114 -5.96 12.93 6.66
CA ARG A 114 -4.64 13.08 6.04
C ARG A 114 -4.32 14.57 5.87
N LYS A 115 -3.26 15.04 6.53
CA LYS A 115 -2.85 16.45 6.50
C LYS A 115 -2.07 16.74 5.22
N LYS A 116 -2.42 17.83 4.51
CA LYS A 116 -1.73 18.27 3.28
C LYS A 116 -1.59 17.16 2.23
N ASP A 117 -2.62 16.32 2.12
CA ASP A 117 -2.71 15.30 1.08
C ASP A 117 -2.59 15.93 -0.32
N ARG A 118 -1.70 15.40 -1.14
CA ARG A 118 -1.41 15.89 -2.49
C ARG A 118 -0.92 14.76 -3.39
N SER A 119 -1.05 14.96 -4.69
CA SER A 119 -0.45 14.07 -5.68
C SER A 119 1.07 14.02 -5.48
N GLU A 120 1.66 12.85 -5.70
CA GLU A 120 3.10 12.70 -5.81
C GLU A 120 3.61 13.07 -7.22
N GLY A 121 2.70 13.16 -8.20
CA GLY A 121 3.02 13.48 -9.60
C GLY A 121 3.03 12.26 -10.52
N ARG A 122 2.86 11.04 -9.98
CA ARG A 122 2.68 9.80 -10.74
C ARG A 122 1.22 9.38 -10.73
N SER A 123 0.58 9.44 -11.89
CA SER A 123 -0.77 8.96 -12.12
C SER A 123 -0.92 8.43 -13.54
N SER A 124 -1.77 7.42 -13.72
CA SER A 124 -2.04 6.84 -15.04
C SER A 124 -3.45 6.28 -15.09
N ALA A 125 -4.07 6.40 -16.27
CA ALA A 125 -5.15 5.49 -16.65
C ALA A 125 -4.57 4.07 -16.75
N VAL A 126 -5.38 3.06 -16.43
CA VAL A 126 -4.96 1.65 -16.48
C VAL A 126 -5.64 0.99 -17.68
N GLU A 127 -4.84 0.53 -18.64
CA GLU A 127 -5.34 0.04 -19.94
C GLU A 127 -5.64 -1.46 -19.94
N PHE A 128 -5.10 -2.24 -18.99
CA PHE A 128 -4.99 -3.70 -19.10
C PHE A 128 -6.04 -4.51 -18.32
N GLY A 129 -7.03 -3.88 -17.71
CA GLY A 129 -8.12 -4.61 -17.02
C GLY A 129 -7.67 -5.37 -15.76
N GLU A 130 -6.57 -4.94 -15.14
CA GLU A 130 -6.15 -5.33 -13.79
C GLU A 130 -7.27 -5.00 -12.79
N ASN A 131 -7.35 -5.72 -11.68
CA ASN A 131 -8.38 -5.56 -10.66
C ASN A 131 -7.77 -5.52 -9.24
N ALA A 132 -8.59 -5.26 -8.22
CA ALA A 132 -8.09 -5.16 -6.85
C ALA A 132 -7.68 -6.52 -6.23
N LEU A 133 -8.21 -7.64 -6.75
CA LEU A 133 -7.73 -8.98 -6.42
C LEU A 133 -6.32 -9.23 -6.98
N ASP A 134 -5.98 -8.71 -8.17
CA ASP A 134 -4.62 -8.80 -8.73
C ASP A 134 -3.61 -8.06 -7.83
N ALA A 135 -3.99 -6.90 -7.30
CA ALA A 135 -3.17 -6.20 -6.30
C ALA A 135 -2.98 -7.01 -5.01
N ALA A 136 -4.00 -7.75 -4.56
CA ALA A 136 -3.88 -8.66 -3.41
C ALA A 136 -2.95 -9.83 -3.72
N HIS A 137 -3.09 -10.47 -4.89
CA HIS A 137 -2.16 -11.50 -5.35
C HIS A 137 -0.72 -11.02 -5.38
N TRP A 138 -0.48 -9.80 -5.83
CA TRP A 138 0.86 -9.21 -5.84
C TRP A 138 1.46 -9.02 -4.45
N ILE A 139 0.65 -8.56 -3.48
CA ILE A 139 1.08 -8.44 -2.09
C ILE A 139 1.55 -9.80 -1.56
N ILE A 140 0.77 -10.85 -1.80
CA ILE A 140 1.07 -12.22 -1.36
C ILE A 140 2.28 -12.81 -2.10
N ASN A 141 2.26 -12.79 -3.43
CA ASN A 141 3.29 -13.44 -4.25
C ASN A 141 4.68 -12.82 -4.08
N ARG A 142 4.75 -11.54 -3.68
CA ARG A 142 6.02 -10.87 -3.37
C ARG A 142 6.46 -10.99 -1.91
N GLY A 143 5.67 -11.65 -1.05
CA GLY A 143 5.93 -11.71 0.38
C GLY A 143 5.98 -10.32 1.03
N GLU A 144 5.14 -9.37 0.59
CA GLU A 144 5.18 -8.00 1.13
C GLU A 144 4.78 -7.94 2.62
N LEU A 145 4.03 -8.94 3.09
CA LEU A 145 3.67 -9.15 4.48
C LEU A 145 4.86 -9.57 5.36
N ASP A 146 5.82 -10.32 4.81
CA ASP A 146 7.03 -10.75 5.54
C ASP A 146 8.11 -9.65 5.59
N LYS A 147 7.98 -8.63 4.74
CA LYS A 147 8.92 -7.51 4.67
C LYS A 147 8.60 -6.48 5.75
N THR A 148 9.18 -6.65 6.94
CA THR A 148 9.11 -5.68 8.02
C THR A 148 9.42 -4.26 7.53
N TYR A 149 8.71 -3.28 8.10
CA TYR A 149 8.95 -1.89 7.74
C TYR A 149 10.38 -1.48 8.06
N HIS A 150 11.09 -0.96 7.06
CA HIS A 150 12.42 -0.39 7.20
C HIS A 150 12.44 0.97 6.52
N TRP A 151 12.73 2.02 7.31
CA TRP A 151 12.69 3.42 6.89
C TRP A 151 13.46 3.75 5.59
N THR A 152 14.50 3.00 5.22
CA THR A 152 15.29 3.25 3.97
C THR A 152 15.15 2.19 2.89
N GLU A 153 14.50 1.04 3.14
CA GLU A 153 14.56 -0.12 2.21
C GLU A 153 13.20 -0.78 1.94
N SER A 154 12.31 -0.81 2.93
CA SER A 154 10.99 -1.44 2.85
C SER A 154 9.98 -0.54 3.56
N ASN A 155 9.77 0.64 2.98
CA ASN A 155 8.92 1.69 3.56
C ASN A 155 7.69 1.96 2.66
N CYS A 156 6.90 2.97 3.06
CA CYS A 156 5.72 3.41 2.32
C CYS A 156 6.01 3.84 0.88
N HIS A 157 7.12 4.55 0.63
CA HIS A 157 7.51 5.02 -0.71
C HIS A 157 7.80 3.86 -1.68
N PHE A 158 8.58 2.88 -1.21
CA PHE A 158 8.90 1.69 -2.02
C PHE A 158 7.66 0.87 -2.30
N PHE A 159 6.84 0.62 -1.28
CA PHE A 159 5.61 -0.15 -1.45
C PHE A 159 4.64 0.52 -2.43
N ALA A 160 4.37 1.82 -2.25
CA ALA A 160 3.47 2.56 -3.12
C ALA A 160 3.98 2.59 -4.57
N SER A 161 5.28 2.82 -4.76
CA SER A 161 5.89 2.82 -6.10
C SER A 161 5.79 1.45 -6.78
N LEU A 162 6.18 0.39 -6.09
CA LEU A 162 6.21 -0.96 -6.65
C LEU A 162 4.79 -1.48 -6.97
N LEU A 163 3.80 -1.19 -6.13
CA LEU A 163 2.41 -1.56 -6.39
C LEU A 163 1.84 -0.77 -7.58
N TYR A 164 2.07 0.54 -7.64
CA TYR A 164 1.66 1.37 -8.76
C TYR A 164 2.26 0.88 -10.09
N GLU A 165 3.55 0.53 -10.11
CA GLU A 165 4.21 -0.01 -11.30
C GLU A 165 3.62 -1.35 -11.72
N ALA A 166 3.28 -2.21 -10.75
CA ALA A 166 2.63 -3.47 -11.04
C ALA A 166 1.25 -3.28 -11.69
N ILE A 167 0.45 -2.35 -11.16
CA ILE A 167 -0.90 -2.02 -11.67
C ILE A 167 -0.82 -1.36 -13.05
N THR A 168 0.07 -0.40 -13.23
CA THR A 168 0.11 0.41 -14.46
C THR A 168 0.97 -0.21 -15.56
N GLY A 169 1.82 -1.18 -15.22
CA GLY A 169 2.83 -1.74 -16.13
C GLY A 169 3.92 -0.75 -16.52
N THR A 170 3.95 0.44 -15.91
CA THR A 170 5.02 1.43 -16.05
C THR A 170 6.19 1.03 -15.16
N ALA A 171 7.43 1.13 -15.65
CA ALA A 171 8.62 0.82 -14.86
C ALA A 171 9.24 2.12 -14.33
N TYR A 172 9.77 2.09 -13.09
CA TYR A 172 10.70 3.12 -12.61
C TYR A 172 11.91 3.28 -13.55
N PRO A 173 12.52 4.46 -13.69
CA PRO A 173 13.83 4.58 -14.33
C PRO A 173 14.87 3.71 -13.60
N GLY A 174 15.19 2.54 -14.18
CA GLY A 174 16.12 1.55 -13.60
C GLY A 174 15.50 0.25 -13.08
N GLY A 175 14.16 0.09 -13.12
CA GLY A 175 13.47 -1.14 -12.74
C GLY A 175 13.18 -2.06 -13.93
N LYS A 176 13.35 -3.39 -13.77
CA LYS A 176 12.84 -4.36 -14.75
C LYS A 176 11.33 -4.47 -14.63
N GLN A 177 10.63 -4.29 -15.75
CA GLN A 177 9.19 -4.40 -15.91
C GLN A 177 8.66 -5.72 -15.30
N ARG A 178 7.77 -5.64 -14.30
CA ARG A 178 7.10 -6.81 -13.71
C ARG A 178 5.63 -6.47 -13.45
N ARG A 179 4.77 -6.90 -14.36
CA ARG A 179 3.30 -6.82 -14.26
C ARG A 179 2.78 -7.79 -13.19
N LEU A 180 1.57 -7.53 -12.69
CA LEU A 180 0.88 -8.37 -11.69
C LEU A 180 0.85 -9.86 -12.10
N HIS A 181 0.61 -10.14 -13.39
CA HIS A 181 0.51 -11.50 -13.93
C HIS A 181 1.85 -12.23 -14.21
N ASN A 182 3.02 -11.60 -14.03
CA ASN A 182 4.33 -12.23 -14.37
C ASN A 182 5.09 -12.76 -13.15
N THR A 183 4.40 -13.11 -12.07
CA THR A 183 5.02 -13.72 -10.88
C THR A 183 4.58 -15.19 -10.79
N LEU A 184 5.30 -16.05 -11.51
CA LEU A 184 5.38 -17.49 -11.28
C LEU A 184 6.74 -17.80 -10.62
#